data_AF-A0A7J3AY79-F1
#
_entry.id   AF-A0A7J3AY79-F1
#
_cell.length_a   1.000
_cell.length_b   1.000
_cell.length_c   1.000
_cell.angle_alpha   90.00
_cell.angle_beta   90.00
_cell.angle_gamma   90.00
#
_symmetry.space_group_name_H-M   'P 1'
#
loop_
_entity.id
_entity.type
_entity.pdbx_description
1 polymer ?
#
loop_
_entity_poly.entity_id
_entity_poly.type
_entity_poly.pdbx_seq_one_letter_code
_entity_poly.pdbx_strand_id
1 'polypeptide(L)'
;HRIVMIVPFIVSVTLGFSYLMSFVFKGDATVILLPIILLTLTFYIIYEISLREDYIERAISIVERVLKRNLENSRKMAKEYVSSFKYLISNKPLLSITMACAFLNWFFDMLPIFIYFHALGHNLDPLLGVLIYSVSIILILIPIGIPGNMGVREWVMTALLKIIGLSSGEALAITLTSSTITVFLNELFFGLLAYVVLLSSPSPSKSFN
;
A
#
# COMPACT_ATOMS: atom_id res chain seq x y z
N HIS A 1 -2.56 1.99 -11.05
CA HIS A 1 -3.56 2.86 -10.37
C HIS A 1 -3.86 2.28 -8.99
N ARG A 2 -3.98 3.10 -7.94
CA ARG A 2 -3.98 2.67 -6.52
C ARG A 2 -4.92 1.50 -6.15
N ILE A 3 -6.03 1.28 -6.87
CA ILE A 3 -6.90 0.10 -6.65
C ILE A 3 -6.19 -1.22 -6.98
N VAL A 4 -5.38 -1.27 -8.04
CA VAL A 4 -4.66 -2.51 -8.38
C VAL A 4 -3.67 -2.88 -7.27
N MET A 5 -3.12 -1.88 -6.57
CA MET A 5 -2.25 -2.08 -5.40
C MET A 5 -2.99 -2.61 -4.16
N ILE A 6 -4.33 -2.47 -4.10
CA ILE A 6 -5.13 -3.04 -3.01
C ILE A 6 -5.13 -4.58 -3.09
N VAL A 7 -5.01 -5.16 -4.29
CA VAL A 7 -5.01 -6.61 -4.48
C VAL A 7 -3.81 -7.29 -3.79
N PRO A 8 -2.54 -6.95 -4.09
CA PRO A 8 -1.40 -7.56 -3.40
C PRO A 8 -1.41 -7.29 -1.89
N PHE A 9 -1.90 -6.11 -1.48
CA PHE A 9 -2.11 -5.80 -0.07
C PHE A 9 -3.10 -6.76 0.60
N ILE A 10 -4.30 -6.96 0.04
CA ILE A 10 -5.31 -7.86 0.63
C ILE A 10 -4.83 -9.29 0.63
N VAL A 11 -4.19 -9.76 -0.45
CA VAL A 11 -3.59 -11.10 -0.49
C VAL A 11 -2.58 -11.26 0.64
N SER A 12 -1.70 -10.28 0.84
CA SER A 12 -0.67 -10.30 1.88
C SER A 12 -1.26 -10.32 3.29
N VAL A 13 -2.24 -9.46 3.59
CA VAL A 13 -2.92 -9.46 4.89
C VAL A 13 -3.65 -10.78 5.12
N THR A 14 -4.34 -11.30 4.10
CA THR A 14 -5.09 -12.55 4.18
C THR A 14 -4.17 -13.72 4.50
N LEU A 15 -3.05 -13.85 3.78
CA LEU A 15 -2.06 -14.90 4.00
C LEU A 15 -1.39 -14.78 5.37
N GLY A 16 -0.90 -13.59 5.71
CA GLY A 16 -0.20 -13.34 6.97
C GLY A 16 -1.10 -13.56 8.19
N PHE A 17 -2.34 -13.08 8.13
CA PHE A 17 -3.29 -13.23 9.22
C PHE A 17 -3.76 -14.69 9.35
N SER A 18 -4.04 -15.38 8.24
CA SER A 18 -4.39 -16.81 8.26
C SER A 18 -3.28 -17.65 8.88
N TYR A 19 -2.03 -17.35 8.56
CA TYR A 19 -0.86 -17.99 9.17
C TYR A 19 -0.81 -17.76 10.69
N LEU A 20 -0.93 -16.51 11.14
CA LEU A 20 -0.90 -16.18 12.57
C LEU A 20 -2.03 -16.87 13.34
N MET A 21 -3.25 -16.88 12.80
CA MET A 21 -4.39 -17.56 13.42
C MET A 21 -4.21 -19.07 13.45
N SER A 22 -3.59 -19.67 12.43
CA SER A 22 -3.27 -21.10 12.43
C SER A 22 -2.33 -21.48 13.59
N PHE A 23 -1.38 -20.61 13.92
CA PHE A 23 -0.42 -20.82 15.00
C PHE A 23 -1.07 -20.67 16.39
N VAL A 24 -1.91 -19.64 16.57
CA VAL A 24 -2.55 -19.34 17.87
C VAL A 24 -3.68 -20.31 18.20
N PHE A 25 -4.52 -20.65 17.22
CA PHE A 25 -5.75 -21.43 17.43
C PHE A 25 -5.63 -22.89 16.96
N LYS A 26 -4.39 -23.39 16.80
CA LYS A 26 -4.10 -24.76 16.33
C LYS A 26 -4.86 -25.15 15.05
N GLY A 27 -5.06 -24.18 14.15
CA GLY A 27 -5.71 -24.43 12.86
C GLY A 27 -7.24 -24.58 12.89
N ASP A 28 -7.95 -24.03 13.88
CA ASP A 28 -9.42 -23.97 13.80
C ASP A 28 -9.85 -23.20 12.53
N ALA A 29 -10.47 -23.93 11.60
CA ALA A 29 -10.87 -23.41 10.31
C ALA A 29 -11.87 -22.25 10.43
N THR A 30 -12.72 -22.22 11.46
CA THR A 30 -13.74 -21.16 11.62
C THR A 30 -13.10 -19.81 11.92
N VAL A 31 -12.03 -19.82 12.71
CA VAL A 31 -11.30 -18.63 13.14
C VAL A 31 -10.44 -18.06 12.01
N ILE A 32 -9.94 -18.92 11.12
CA ILE A 32 -9.20 -18.53 9.91
C ILE A 32 -10.16 -17.99 8.82
N LEU A 33 -11.33 -18.59 8.66
CA LEU A 33 -12.30 -18.20 7.64
C LEU A 33 -12.89 -16.80 7.89
N LEU A 34 -13.12 -16.43 9.14
CA LEU A 34 -13.71 -15.14 9.50
C LEU A 34 -12.95 -13.91 8.96
N PRO A 35 -11.63 -13.74 9.20
CA PRO A 35 -10.86 -12.62 8.65
C PRO A 35 -10.76 -12.67 7.12
N ILE A 36 -10.66 -13.86 6.52
CA ILE A 36 -10.67 -14.02 5.05
C ILE A 36 -11.99 -13.48 4.48
N ILE A 37 -13.12 -13.83 5.08
CA ILE A 37 -14.45 -13.37 4.66
C ILE A 37 -14.56 -11.85 4.82
N LEU A 38 -14.14 -11.29 5.96
CA LEU A 38 -14.18 -9.84 6.21
C LEU A 38 -13.32 -9.06 5.21
N LEU A 39 -12.11 -9.54 4.91
CA LEU A 39 -11.22 -8.91 3.93
C LEU A 39 -11.78 -9.00 2.51
N THR A 40 -12.33 -10.16 2.14
CA THR A 40 -12.97 -10.36 0.82
C THR A 40 -14.20 -9.47 0.65
N LEU A 41 -15.03 -9.36 1.70
CA LEU A 41 -16.18 -8.47 1.71
C LEU A 41 -15.74 -7.00 1.58
N THR A 42 -14.71 -6.60 2.32
CA THR A 42 -14.14 -5.25 2.26
C THR A 42 -13.62 -4.94 0.87
N PHE A 43 -12.90 -5.88 0.23
CA PHE A 43 -12.45 -5.75 -1.15
C PHE A 43 -13.62 -5.55 -2.11
N TYR A 44 -14.65 -6.39 -2.00
CA TYR A 44 -15.83 -6.32 -2.85
C TYR A 44 -16.54 -4.96 -2.73
N ILE A 45 -16.69 -4.45 -1.50
CA ILE A 45 -17.25 -3.12 -1.24
C ILE A 45 -16.39 -2.03 -1.89
N ILE A 46 -15.06 -2.06 -1.72
CA ILE A 46 -14.15 -1.08 -2.32
C ILE A 46 -14.25 -1.13 -3.84
N TYR A 47 -14.30 -2.34 -4.42
CA TYR A 47 -14.41 -2.55 -5.86
C TYR A 47 -15.72 -1.96 -6.43
N GLU A 48 -16.87 -2.27 -5.80
CA GLU A 48 -18.18 -1.73 -6.21
C GLU A 48 -18.24 -0.21 -6.09
N ILE A 49 -17.73 0.35 -4.98
CA ILE A 49 -17.68 1.81 -4.79
C ILE A 49 -16.78 2.46 -5.84
N SER A 50 -15.64 1.85 -6.16
CA SER A 50 -14.67 2.40 -7.10
C SER A 50 -15.16 2.43 -8.55
N LEU A 51 -16.16 1.61 -8.90
CA LEU A 51 -16.73 1.55 -10.24
C LEU A 51 -17.94 2.46 -10.45
N ARG A 52 -18.55 2.92 -9.35
CA ARG A 52 -19.82 3.65 -9.37
C ARG A 52 -19.59 5.13 -9.15
N GLU A 53 -19.73 5.88 -10.23
CA GLU A 53 -19.60 7.34 -10.26
C GLU A 53 -20.56 8.01 -9.25
N ASP A 54 -21.77 7.49 -9.12
CA ASP A 54 -22.81 8.03 -8.22
C ASP A 54 -22.38 8.04 -6.74
N TYR A 55 -21.65 7.02 -6.28
CA TYR A 55 -21.17 6.96 -4.90
C TYR A 55 -20.05 7.96 -4.64
N ILE A 56 -19.13 8.10 -5.61
CA ILE A 56 -18.05 9.07 -5.52
C ILE A 56 -18.59 10.50 -5.56
N GLU A 57 -19.56 10.78 -6.46
CA GLU A 57 -20.24 12.07 -6.49
C GLU A 57 -20.99 12.37 -5.19
N ARG A 58 -21.66 11.38 -4.60
CA ARG A 58 -22.33 11.53 -3.30
C ARG A 58 -21.33 11.83 -2.19
N ALA A 59 -20.21 11.12 -2.13
CA ALA A 59 -19.15 11.37 -1.16
C ALA A 59 -18.58 12.78 -1.29
N ILE A 60 -18.27 13.22 -2.51
CA ILE A 60 -17.81 14.60 -2.77
C ILE A 60 -18.86 15.60 -2.31
N SER A 61 -20.14 15.40 -2.59
CA SER A 61 -21.21 16.31 -2.15
C SER A 61 -21.36 16.43 -0.63
N ILE A 62 -21.03 15.35 0.10
CA ILE A 62 -21.01 15.35 1.57
C ILE A 62 -19.81 16.17 2.05
N VAL A 63 -18.64 15.93 1.47
CA VAL A 63 -17.41 16.65 1.81
C VAL A 63 -17.53 18.14 1.48
N GLU A 64 -18.12 18.52 0.35
CA GLU A 64 -18.41 19.91 -0.02
C GLU A 64 -19.33 20.58 1.00
N ARG A 65 -20.35 19.86 1.51
CA ARG A 65 -21.24 20.36 2.56
C ARG A 65 -20.53 20.55 3.89
N VAL A 66 -19.65 19.62 4.27
CA VAL A 66 -18.89 19.67 5.54
C VAL A 66 -17.82 20.76 5.49
N LEU A 67 -17.06 20.85 4.40
CA LEU A 67 -15.95 21.79 4.24
C LEU A 67 -16.40 23.16 3.69
N LYS A 68 -17.66 23.30 3.28
CA LYS A 68 -18.24 24.52 2.66
C LYS A 68 -17.38 25.08 1.51
N ARG A 69 -16.75 24.19 0.75
CA ARG A 69 -15.84 24.54 -0.34
C ARG A 69 -16.29 23.84 -1.61
N ASN A 70 -16.24 24.53 -2.75
CA ASN A 70 -16.48 23.92 -4.05
C ASN A 70 -15.28 23.02 -4.41
N LEU A 71 -15.55 21.75 -4.71
CA LEU A 71 -14.58 20.71 -5.04
C LEU A 71 -14.76 20.20 -6.48
N GLU A 72 -15.13 21.09 -7.41
CA GLU A 72 -15.37 20.76 -8.82
C GLU A 72 -14.14 20.14 -9.52
N ASN A 73 -12.94 20.59 -9.16
CA ASN A 73 -11.69 19.93 -9.59
C ASN A 73 -11.60 18.48 -9.10
N SER A 74 -11.98 18.21 -7.84
CA SER A 74 -12.00 16.85 -7.29
C SER A 74 -13.05 15.98 -7.98
N ARG A 75 -14.21 16.57 -8.35
CA ARG A 75 -15.25 15.89 -9.13
C ARG A 75 -14.76 15.52 -10.53
N LYS A 76 -14.09 16.44 -11.24
CA LYS A 76 -13.50 16.15 -12.55
C LYS A 76 -12.45 15.04 -12.46
N MET A 77 -11.54 15.14 -11.50
CA MET A 77 -10.52 14.13 -11.24
C MET A 77 -11.13 12.77 -10.90
N ALA A 78 -12.22 12.74 -10.14
CA ALA A 78 -12.97 11.51 -9.84
C ALA A 78 -13.60 10.88 -11.10
N LYS A 79 -14.15 11.67 -12.02
CA LYS A 79 -14.70 11.16 -13.29
C LYS A 79 -13.62 10.58 -14.18
N GLU A 80 -12.51 11.31 -14.35
CA GLU A 80 -11.34 10.83 -15.09
C GLU A 80 -10.75 9.55 -14.47
N TYR A 81 -10.78 9.46 -13.14
CA TYR A 81 -10.36 8.25 -12.43
C TYR A 81 -11.24 7.05 -12.76
N VAL A 82 -12.57 7.20 -12.68
CA VAL A 82 -13.49 6.08 -12.93
C VAL A 82 -13.45 5.65 -14.39
N SER A 83 -13.37 6.58 -15.34
CA SER A 83 -13.25 6.24 -16.76
C SER A 83 -11.94 5.49 -17.06
N SER A 84 -10.82 5.95 -16.50
CA SER A 84 -9.51 5.27 -16.62
C SER A 84 -9.53 3.88 -16.00
N PHE A 85 -10.21 3.71 -14.87
CA PHE A 85 -10.32 2.42 -14.20
C PHE A 85 -11.21 1.43 -14.98
N LYS A 86 -12.34 1.90 -15.52
CA LYS A 86 -13.20 1.10 -16.43
C LYS A 86 -12.42 0.66 -17.67
N TYR A 87 -11.65 1.57 -18.27
CA TYR A 87 -10.77 1.24 -19.40
C TYR A 87 -9.75 0.15 -19.05
N LEU A 88 -9.06 0.30 -17.90
CA LEU A 88 -8.09 -0.69 -17.42
C LEU A 88 -8.72 -2.08 -17.26
N ILE A 89 -9.91 -2.17 -16.65
CA ILE A 89 -10.60 -3.46 -16.46
C ILE A 89 -11.06 -4.06 -17.80
N SER A 90 -11.47 -3.23 -18.76
CA SER A 90 -11.91 -3.70 -20.08
C SER A 90 -10.76 -4.28 -20.93
N ASN A 91 -9.52 -3.81 -20.70
CA ASN A 91 -8.34 -4.23 -21.44
C ASN A 91 -7.57 -5.32 -20.67
N LYS A 92 -7.88 -6.59 -20.92
CA LYS A 92 -7.28 -7.74 -20.22
C LYS A 92 -5.75 -7.76 -20.25
N PRO A 93 -5.06 -7.56 -21.40
CA PRO A 93 -3.59 -7.50 -21.43
C PRO A 93 -3.03 -6.42 -20.50
N LEU A 94 -3.59 -5.20 -20.58
CA LEU A 94 -3.14 -4.08 -19.75
C LEU A 94 -3.40 -4.35 -18.26
N LEU A 95 -4.54 -4.93 -17.93
CA LEU A 95 -4.88 -5.33 -16.56
C LEU A 95 -3.87 -6.35 -16.02
N SER A 96 -3.55 -7.40 -16.79
CA SER A 96 -2.59 -8.43 -16.39
C SER A 96 -1.19 -7.87 -16.15
N ILE A 97 -0.69 -7.01 -17.04
CA ILE A 97 0.62 -6.36 -16.87
C ILE A 97 0.60 -5.46 -15.62
N THR A 98 -0.44 -4.64 -15.46
CA THR A 98 -0.58 -3.74 -14.30
C THR A 98 -0.66 -4.54 -12.99
N MET A 99 -1.33 -5.69 -13.00
CA MET A 99 -1.43 -6.59 -11.85
C MET A 99 -0.08 -7.21 -11.52
N ALA A 100 0.63 -7.73 -12.52
CA ALA A 100 1.97 -8.28 -12.33
C ALA A 100 2.95 -7.23 -11.78
N CYS A 101 2.92 -6.01 -12.33
CA CYS A 101 3.69 -4.89 -11.81
C CYS A 101 3.31 -4.54 -10.37
N ALA A 102 2.03 -4.61 -10.00
CA ALA A 102 1.60 -4.35 -8.62
C ALA A 102 2.13 -5.39 -7.63
N PHE A 103 2.07 -6.68 -7.97
CA PHE A 103 2.64 -7.75 -7.16
C PHE A 103 4.16 -7.66 -7.06
N LEU A 104 4.85 -7.37 -8.17
CA LEU A 104 6.30 -7.16 -8.17
C LEU A 104 6.67 -5.97 -7.30
N ASN A 105 5.96 -4.84 -7.46
CA ASN A 105 6.18 -3.68 -6.62
C ASN A 105 6.04 -4.04 -5.15
N TRP A 106 4.94 -4.71 -4.76
CA TRP A 106 4.72 -5.14 -3.38
C TRP A 106 5.81 -6.07 -2.86
N PHE A 107 6.24 -7.03 -3.68
CA PHE A 107 7.31 -7.96 -3.34
C PHE A 107 8.64 -7.25 -3.09
N PHE A 108 9.02 -6.30 -3.95
CA PHE A 108 10.25 -5.53 -3.78
C PHE A 108 10.17 -4.55 -2.61
N ASP A 109 8.98 -4.02 -2.31
CA ASP A 109 8.76 -3.09 -1.21
C ASP A 109 8.85 -3.81 0.16
N MET A 110 8.43 -5.08 0.24
CA MET A 110 8.60 -5.90 1.46
C MET A 110 10.00 -6.50 1.60
N LEU A 111 10.72 -6.75 0.51
CA LEU A 111 12.02 -7.45 0.51
C LEU A 111 13.04 -6.93 1.54
N PRO A 112 13.18 -5.61 1.76
CA PRO A 112 14.15 -5.08 2.73
C PRO A 112 13.99 -5.64 4.14
N ILE A 113 12.77 -5.93 4.61
CA ILE A 113 12.57 -6.47 5.98
C ILE A 113 13.28 -7.82 6.14
N PHE A 114 13.24 -8.68 5.12
CA PHE A 114 13.88 -9.98 5.13
C PHE A 114 15.40 -9.86 5.10
N ILE A 115 15.91 -8.90 4.32
CA ILE A 115 17.35 -8.61 4.26
C ILE A 115 17.86 -8.15 5.63
N TYR A 116 17.15 -7.25 6.31
CA TYR A 116 17.56 -6.74 7.62
C TYR A 116 17.55 -7.82 8.71
N PHE A 117 16.52 -8.66 8.73
CA PHE A 117 16.46 -9.80 9.66
C PHE A 117 17.63 -10.76 9.44
N HIS A 118 17.86 -11.14 8.19
CA HIS A 118 18.97 -12.02 7.85
C HIS A 118 20.32 -11.42 8.23
N ALA A 119 20.52 -10.12 7.99
CA ALA A 119 21.75 -9.41 8.36
C ALA A 119 22.00 -9.37 9.88
N LEU A 120 20.95 -9.40 10.70
CA LEU A 120 21.04 -9.47 12.16
C LEU A 120 21.15 -10.91 12.69
N GLY A 121 21.21 -11.91 11.81
CA GLY A 121 21.30 -13.33 12.19
C GLY A 121 19.97 -13.95 12.60
N HIS A 122 18.85 -13.28 12.31
CA HIS A 122 17.50 -13.78 12.60
C HIS A 122 16.86 -14.39 11.35
N ASN A 123 16.15 -15.50 11.53
CA ASN A 123 15.32 -16.08 10.48
C ASN A 123 13.87 -15.62 10.69
N LEU A 124 13.40 -14.71 9.84
CA LEU A 124 12.01 -14.29 9.83
C LEU A 124 11.18 -15.26 9.00
N ASP A 125 10.12 -15.81 9.58
CA ASP A 125 9.13 -16.54 8.80
C ASP A 125 8.56 -15.62 7.70
N PRO A 126 8.57 -16.04 6.42
CA PRO A 126 8.10 -15.21 5.31
C PRO A 126 6.69 -14.66 5.48
N LEU A 127 5.75 -15.47 5.99
CA LEU A 127 4.36 -15.08 6.16
C LEU A 127 4.19 -14.11 7.33
N LEU A 128 4.99 -14.26 8.38
CA LEU A 128 5.05 -13.30 9.47
C LEU A 128 5.63 -11.95 9.00
N GLY A 129 6.69 -11.96 8.19
CA GLY A 129 7.24 -10.75 7.61
C GLY A 129 6.26 -10.02 6.68
N VAL A 130 5.54 -10.77 5.84
CA VAL A 130 4.45 -10.25 5.00
C VAL A 130 3.36 -9.61 5.85
N LEU A 131 2.97 -10.21 6.98
CA LEU A 131 1.98 -9.65 7.89
C LEU A 131 2.44 -8.34 8.51
N ILE A 132 3.65 -8.31 9.10
CA ILE A 132 4.22 -7.13 9.76
C ILE A 132 4.28 -5.95 8.78
N TYR A 133 4.78 -6.20 7.58
CA TYR A 133 4.85 -5.20 6.54
C TYR A 133 3.46 -4.67 6.16
N SER A 134 2.50 -5.58 5.92
CA SER A 134 1.14 -5.20 5.52
C SER A 134 0.42 -4.37 6.60
N VAL A 135 0.52 -4.78 7.87
CA VAL A 135 -0.06 -4.03 9.00
C VAL A 135 0.58 -2.66 9.14
N SER A 136 1.90 -2.57 8.93
CA SER A 136 2.63 -1.29 8.96
C SER A 136 2.10 -0.32 7.91
N ILE A 137 1.83 -0.79 6.68
CA ILE A 137 1.26 0.04 5.61
C ILE A 137 -0.15 0.55 5.95
N ILE A 138 -1.03 -0.28 6.52
CA ILE A 138 -2.38 0.15 6.93
C ILE A 138 -2.31 1.32 7.90
N LEU A 139 -1.43 1.21 8.89
CA LEU A 139 -1.37 2.19 9.96
C LEU A 139 -0.78 3.52 9.48
N ILE A 140 0.04 3.51 8.44
CA ILE A 140 0.50 4.72 7.73
C ILE A 140 -0.64 5.39 6.95
N LEU A 141 -1.58 4.61 6.41
CA LEU A 141 -2.71 5.14 5.65
C LEU A 141 -3.74 5.86 6.52
N ILE A 142 -3.68 5.74 7.85
CA ILE A 142 -4.51 6.50 8.77
C ILE A 142 -3.94 7.92 8.86
N PRO A 143 -4.61 8.95 8.31
CA PRO A 143 -4.09 10.30 8.29
C PRO A 143 -4.25 10.90 9.69
N ILE A 144 -3.28 10.67 10.57
CA ILE A 144 -3.27 11.26 11.93
C ILE A 144 -2.71 12.70 11.96
N GLY A 145 -2.67 13.35 10.80
CA GLY A 145 -2.26 14.76 10.68
C GLY A 145 -0.75 15.02 10.78
N ILE A 146 0.08 13.98 10.73
CA ILE A 146 1.54 14.12 10.77
C ILE A 146 2.09 14.28 9.34
N PRO A 147 2.72 15.42 9.00
CA PRO A 147 3.32 15.63 7.69
C PRO A 147 4.45 14.63 7.44
N GLY A 148 4.49 14.04 6.25
CA GLY A 148 5.59 13.16 5.82
C GLY A 148 5.55 11.73 6.37
N ASN A 149 4.49 11.32 7.08
CA ASN A 149 4.33 9.97 7.66
C ASN A 149 5.47 9.51 8.60
N MET A 150 6.38 10.42 8.97
CA MET A 150 7.49 10.16 9.88
C MET A 150 6.99 10.07 11.32
N GLY A 151 7.44 9.07 12.06
CA GLY A 151 7.09 8.79 13.45
C GLY A 151 6.05 7.68 13.59
N VAL A 152 4.96 7.71 12.81
CA VAL A 152 3.89 6.69 12.91
C VAL A 152 4.37 5.35 12.39
N ARG A 153 4.96 5.36 11.19
CA ARG A 153 5.54 4.18 10.56
C ARG A 153 6.57 3.53 11.48
N GLU A 154 7.47 4.34 12.03
CA GLU A 154 8.58 3.88 12.85
C GLU A 154 8.09 3.33 14.19
N TRP A 155 7.12 4.00 14.81
CA TRP A 155 6.54 3.54 16.07
C TRP A 155 5.84 2.20 15.90
N VAL A 156 4.99 2.07 14.86
CA VAL A 156 4.26 0.85 14.54
C VAL A 156 5.22 -0.29 14.20
N MET A 157 6.17 -0.07 13.30
CA MET A 157 7.13 -1.09 12.90
C MET A 157 7.95 -1.56 14.10
N THR A 158 8.47 -0.63 14.90
CA THR A 158 9.24 -0.97 16.11
C THR A 158 8.40 -1.77 17.10
N ALA A 159 7.13 -1.39 17.32
CA ALA A 159 6.23 -2.11 18.21
C ALA A 159 5.96 -3.53 17.72
N LEU A 160 5.64 -3.71 16.45
CA LEU A 160 5.41 -5.03 15.84
C LEU A 160 6.66 -5.92 15.92
N LEU A 161 7.83 -5.36 15.62
CA LEU A 161 9.11 -6.07 15.71
C LEU A 161 9.43 -6.52 17.14
N LYS A 162 9.11 -5.71 18.15
CA LYS A 162 9.28 -6.10 19.56
C LYS A 162 8.31 -7.20 19.97
N ILE A 163 7.06 -7.17 19.49
CA ILE A 163 6.05 -8.19 19.80
C ILE A 163 6.50 -9.56 19.29
N ILE A 164 7.20 -9.61 18.15
CA ILE A 164 7.72 -10.87 17.60
C ILE A 164 9.06 -11.31 18.22
N GLY A 165 9.56 -10.60 19.24
CA GLY A 165 10.68 -11.05 20.07
C GLY A 165 12.01 -10.33 19.85
N LEU A 166 12.07 -9.29 19.00
CA LEU A 166 13.32 -8.52 18.84
C LEU A 166 13.58 -7.64 20.06
N SER A 167 14.86 -7.44 20.39
CA SER A 167 15.23 -6.44 21.38
C SER A 167 14.86 -5.02 20.89
N SER A 168 14.67 -4.10 21.83
CA SER A 168 14.36 -2.70 21.47
C SER A 168 15.44 -2.08 20.57
N GLY A 169 16.71 -2.47 20.74
CA GLY A 169 17.82 -1.99 19.92
C GLY A 169 17.74 -2.49 18.47
N GLU A 170 17.51 -3.79 18.29
CA GLU A 170 17.37 -4.39 16.95
C GLU A 170 16.13 -3.87 16.23
N ALA A 171 14.99 -3.79 16.91
CA ALA A 171 13.75 -3.29 16.34
C ALA A 171 13.88 -1.83 15.84
N LEU A 172 14.56 -0.98 16.62
CA LEU A 172 14.86 0.39 16.21
C LEU A 172 15.85 0.43 15.04
N ALA A 173 16.90 -0.38 15.07
CA ALA A 173 17.88 -0.45 13.99
C ALA A 173 17.21 -0.81 12.66
N ILE A 174 16.45 -1.90 12.60
CA ILE A 174 15.70 -2.32 11.40
C ILE A 174 14.78 -1.20 10.90
N THR A 175 14.03 -0.61 11.82
CA THR A 175 13.04 0.43 11.50
C THR A 175 13.71 1.69 10.93
N LEU A 176 14.78 2.16 11.55
CA LEU A 176 15.50 3.35 11.11
C LEU A 176 16.28 3.10 9.82
N THR A 177 16.89 1.93 9.66
CA THR A 177 17.56 1.56 8.41
C THR A 177 16.55 1.46 7.27
N SER A 178 15.38 0.84 7.49
CA SER A 178 14.29 0.80 6.51
C SER A 178 13.83 2.20 6.09
N SER A 179 13.62 3.08 7.06
CA SER A 179 13.12 4.44 6.81
C SER A 179 14.18 5.29 6.10
N THR A 180 15.43 5.22 6.56
CA THR A 180 16.58 5.88 5.91
C THR A 180 16.76 5.39 4.47
N ILE A 181 16.76 4.08 4.23
CA ILE A 181 16.94 3.53 2.89
C ILE A 181 15.78 3.93 1.97
N THR A 182 14.54 3.89 2.46
CA THR A 182 13.37 4.29 1.67
C THR A 182 13.46 5.77 1.28
N VAL A 183 13.76 6.65 2.24
CA VAL A 183 13.84 8.09 1.98
C VAL A 183 15.06 8.43 1.10
N PHE A 184 16.25 7.93 1.43
CA PHE A 184 17.47 8.27 0.72
C PHE A 184 17.58 7.61 -0.67
N LEU A 185 17.27 6.33 -0.81
CA LEU A 185 17.37 5.68 -2.11
C LEU A 185 16.15 6.00 -2.97
N ASN A 186 14.93 5.79 -2.47
CA ASN A 186 13.73 5.91 -3.28
C ASN A 186 13.40 7.35 -3.63
N GLU A 187 13.33 8.23 -2.62
CA GLU A 187 12.88 9.60 -2.83
C GLU A 187 14.01 10.50 -3.33
N LEU A 188 15.20 10.40 -2.73
CA LEU A 188 16.32 11.29 -3.09
C LEU A 188 17.03 10.82 -4.37
N PHE A 189 17.49 9.57 -4.43
CA PHE A 189 18.34 9.11 -5.54
C PHE A 189 17.52 8.84 -6.82
N PHE A 190 16.49 7.99 -6.75
CA PHE A 190 15.66 7.72 -7.94
C PHE A 190 14.82 8.93 -8.36
N GLY A 191 14.35 9.74 -7.40
CA GLY A 191 13.68 11.01 -7.69
C GLY A 191 14.59 12.00 -8.43
N LEU A 192 15.83 12.17 -7.97
CA LEU A 192 16.82 13.01 -8.64
C LEU A 192 17.19 12.47 -10.03
N LEU A 193 17.39 11.16 -10.17
CA LEU A 193 17.66 10.54 -11.47
C LEU A 193 16.51 10.78 -12.45
N ALA A 194 15.25 10.58 -12.02
CA ALA A 194 14.08 10.85 -12.85
C ALA A 194 14.02 12.33 -13.26
N TYR A 195 14.33 13.24 -12.34
CA TYR A 195 14.41 14.67 -12.62
C TYR A 195 15.50 15.00 -13.66
N VAL A 196 16.70 14.43 -13.54
CA VAL A 196 17.80 14.62 -14.49
C VAL A 196 17.45 14.04 -15.87
N VAL A 197 16.81 12.86 -15.92
CA VAL A 197 16.34 12.26 -17.17
C VAL A 197 15.28 13.13 -17.84
N LEU A 198 14.35 13.71 -17.06
CA LEU A 198 13.35 14.65 -17.56
C LEU A 198 13.99 15.92 -18.14
N LEU A 199 15.00 16.48 -17.48
CA LEU A 199 15.76 17.62 -18.00
C LEU A 199 16.57 17.29 -19.25
N SER A 200 17.03 16.05 -19.37
CA SER A 200 17.82 15.55 -20.51
C SER A 200 16.94 15.10 -21.69
N SER A 201 15.63 14.94 -21.48
CA SER A 201 14.71 14.54 -22.52
C SER A 201 14.32 15.75 -23.37
N PRO A 202 14.42 15.68 -24.71
CA PRO A 202 13.97 16.77 -25.57
C PRO A 202 12.49 17.04 -25.31
N SER A 203 12.13 18.33 -25.17
CA SER A 203 10.74 18.76 -24.98
C SER A 203 9.86 18.04 -26.01
N PRO A 204 8.76 17.39 -25.60
CA PRO A 204 7.79 16.87 -26.57
C PRO A 204 7.38 18.04 -27.47
N SER A 205 7.54 17.87 -28.78
CA SER A 205 7.13 18.87 -29.74
C SER A 205 5.64 19.10 -29.54
N LYS A 206 5.26 20.35 -29.30
CA LYS A 206 3.86 20.76 -29.35
C LYS A 206 3.39 20.64 -30.80
N SER A 207 2.95 19.46 -31.22
CA SER A 207 2.13 19.32 -32.42
C SER A 207 0.66 19.36 -31.99
N PHE A 208 0.14 20.56 -31.78
CA PHE A 208 -1.29 20.82 -31.90
C PHE A 208 -1.51 21.41 -33.29
N ASN A 209 -2.05 20.60 -34.20
CA ASN A 209 -2.86 21.09 -35.32
C ASN A 209 -4.32 20.92 -34.91
#